data_AF-A0A7V9D149-F1
#
_entry.id   AF-A0A7V9D149-F1
#
_cell.length_a   1.000
_cell.length_b   1.000
_cell.length_c   1.000
_cell.angle_alpha   90.00
_cell.angle_beta   90.00
_cell.angle_gamma   90.00
#
_symmetry.space_group_name_H-M   'P 1'
#
loop_
_entity.id
_entity.type
_entity.pdbx_description
1 polymer ?
#
loop_
_entity_poly.entity_id
_entity_poly.type
_entity_poly.pdbx_seq_one_letter_code
_entity_poly.pdbx_strand_id
1 'polypeptide(L)'
;MCRNIKSLANLDPPATEDEVRAAAVQFVRKLSGTNRPSHANEPAFDRAVDEVTAAASHLLHSLRTSALPRNREEESRKAQERSRKRFPPDTRVVTAPAEPSAQQTASNNLPGRT
;
A
#
# COMPACT_ATOMS: atom_id res chain seq x y z
N MET A 1 -4.50 10.52 11.72
CA MET A 1 -3.23 9.95 11.22
C MET A 1 -3.09 10.30 9.74
N CYS A 2 -2.15 11.18 9.39
CA CYS A 2 -1.88 11.57 8.01
C CYS A 2 -1.12 10.44 7.30
N ARG A 3 -1.55 10.05 6.09
CA ARG A 3 -0.86 9.02 5.29
C ARG A 3 0.24 9.67 4.46
N ASN A 4 1.26 8.89 4.08
CA ASN A 4 2.32 9.37 3.18
C ASN A 4 1.72 9.74 1.81
N ILE A 5 2.11 10.90 1.28
CA ILE A 5 1.67 11.36 -0.04
C ILE A 5 2.44 10.56 -1.09
N LYS A 6 1.71 9.86 -1.98
CA LYS A 6 2.33 9.06 -3.05
C LYS A 6 2.86 9.99 -4.15
N SER A 7 4.01 9.63 -4.72
CA SER A 7 4.54 10.32 -5.91
C SER A 7 3.73 9.86 -7.13
N LEU A 8 3.13 10.81 -7.84
CA LEU A 8 2.25 10.59 -8.99
C LEU A 8 2.93 10.86 -10.35
N ALA A 9 4.20 11.26 -10.36
CA ALA A 9 4.93 11.56 -11.58
C ALA A 9 5.37 10.27 -12.30
N ASN A 10 5.32 10.30 -13.64
CA ASN A 10 5.81 9.24 -14.53
C ASN A 10 5.16 7.85 -14.28
N LEU A 11 3.85 7.81 -14.04
CA LEU A 11 3.10 6.56 -13.90
C LEU A 11 2.53 6.09 -15.25
N ASP A 12 2.55 4.78 -15.47
CA ASP A 12 1.80 4.12 -16.53
C ASP A 12 0.79 3.13 -15.92
N PRO A 13 -0.54 3.33 -16.09
CA PRO A 13 -1.20 4.46 -16.76
C PRO A 13 -1.10 5.78 -15.96
N PRO A 14 -1.31 6.95 -16.61
CA PRO A 14 -1.16 8.26 -15.97
C PRO A 14 -2.04 8.44 -14.72
N ALA A 15 -1.57 9.31 -13.82
CA ALA A 15 -2.28 9.62 -12.59
C ALA A 15 -3.70 10.13 -12.87
N THR A 16 -4.67 9.57 -12.17
CA THR A 16 -6.07 9.99 -12.32
C THR A 16 -6.33 11.25 -11.50
N GLU A 17 -7.33 12.04 -11.87
CA GLU A 17 -7.70 13.26 -11.15
C GLU A 17 -8.07 12.98 -9.68
N ASP A 18 -8.74 11.86 -9.41
CA ASP A 18 -9.06 11.41 -8.04
C ASP A 18 -7.81 11.16 -7.19
N GLU A 19 -6.74 10.60 -7.77
CA GLU A 19 -5.48 10.39 -7.06
C GLU A 19 -4.77 11.73 -6.76
N VAL A 20 -4.81 12.67 -7.71
CA VAL A 20 -4.27 14.02 -7.52
C VAL A 20 -5.05 14.75 -6.42
N ARG A 21 -6.38 14.68 -6.45
CA ARG A 21 -7.24 15.26 -5.41
C ARG A 21 -6.99 14.62 -4.05
N ALA A 22 -6.85 13.30 -4.00
CA ALA A 22 -6.51 12.59 -2.76
C ALA A 22 -5.15 13.03 -2.21
N ALA A 23 -4.15 13.24 -3.07
CA ALA A 23 -2.84 13.77 -2.68
C ALA A 23 -2.95 15.22 -2.17
N ALA A 24 -3.73 16.07 -2.83
CA ALA A 24 -4.01 17.44 -2.40
C ALA A 24 -4.66 17.49 -1.02
N VAL A 25 -5.68 16.65 -0.75
CA VAL A 25 -6.29 16.54 0.59
C VAL A 25 -5.25 16.19 1.65
N GLN A 26 -4.36 15.23 1.40
CA GLN A 26 -3.32 14.88 2.36
C GLN A 26 -2.32 16.02 2.57
N PHE A 27 -1.97 16.76 1.51
CA PHE A 27 -1.11 17.93 1.59
C PHE A 27 -1.72 19.02 2.47
N VAL A 28 -2.98 19.39 2.23
CA VAL A 28 -3.69 20.41 3.02
C VAL A 28 -3.84 19.96 4.47
N ARG A 29 -4.12 18.68 4.74
CA ARG A 29 -4.14 18.14 6.12
C ARG A 29 -2.78 18.23 6.80
N LYS A 30 -1.70 17.94 6.07
CA LYS A 30 -0.34 18.00 6.60
C LYS A 30 0.06 19.43 6.92
N LEU A 31 -0.33 20.40 6.09
CA LEU A 31 -0.03 21.81 6.26
C LEU A 31 -0.84 22.43 7.42
N SER A 32 -2.14 22.14 7.47
CA SER A 32 -3.06 22.70 8.48
C SER A 32 -2.95 22.04 9.87
N GLY A 33 -2.25 20.90 9.98
CA GLY A 33 -2.18 20.12 11.21
C GLY A 33 -3.51 19.47 11.62
N THR A 34 -4.57 19.68 10.84
CA THR A 34 -5.94 19.30 11.18
C THR A 34 -6.41 18.20 10.24
N ASN A 35 -6.74 17.05 10.82
CA ASN A 35 -7.16 15.88 10.05
C ASN A 35 -8.64 15.96 9.62
N ARG A 36 -9.45 16.69 10.40
CA ARG A 36 -10.87 16.94 10.15
C ARG A 36 -11.13 18.43 10.40
N PRO A 37 -11.37 19.25 9.36
CA PRO A 37 -11.68 20.66 9.55
C PRO A 37 -12.96 20.81 10.40
N SER A 38 -13.06 21.92 11.12
CA SER A 38 -14.32 22.33 11.73
C SER A 38 -15.27 22.84 10.64
N HIS A 39 -16.58 22.81 10.90
CA HIS A 39 -17.60 23.28 9.95
C HIS A 39 -17.35 24.71 9.44
N ALA A 40 -16.82 25.59 10.29
CA ALA A 40 -16.47 26.96 9.90
C ALA A 40 -15.30 27.03 8.90
N ASN A 41 -14.39 26.05 8.92
CA ASN A 41 -13.19 26.01 8.10
C ASN A 41 -13.33 25.10 6.87
N GLU A 42 -14.42 24.33 6.77
CA GLU A 42 -14.70 23.45 5.61
C GLU A 42 -14.58 24.19 4.27
N PRO A 43 -15.20 25.37 4.07
CA PRO A 43 -15.11 26.08 2.79
C PRO A 43 -13.67 26.49 2.42
N ALA A 44 -12.88 26.90 3.40
CA ALA A 44 -11.48 27.26 3.18
C ALA A 44 -10.63 26.03 2.87
N PHE A 45 -10.94 24.90 3.52
CA PHE A 45 -10.26 23.64 3.30
C PHE A 45 -10.53 23.10 1.89
N ASP A 46 -11.79 23.07 1.48
CA ASP A 46 -12.20 22.57 0.17
C ASP A 46 -11.60 23.41 -0.95
N ARG A 47 -11.67 24.74 -0.82
CA ARG A 47 -11.04 25.65 -1.79
C ARG A 47 -9.53 25.41 -1.92
N ALA A 48 -8.83 25.25 -0.80
CA ALA A 48 -7.38 24.96 -0.82
C ALA A 48 -7.08 23.62 -1.50
N VAL A 49 -7.91 22.60 -1.29
CA VAL A 49 -7.78 21.30 -1.95
C VAL A 49 -7.96 21.45 -3.46
N ASP A 50 -8.97 22.19 -3.91
CA ASP A 50 -9.25 22.37 -5.34
C ASP A 50 -8.12 23.16 -6.04
N GLU A 51 -7.62 24.23 -5.42
CA GLU A 51 -6.49 25.02 -5.94
C GLU A 51 -5.21 24.17 -6.05
N VAL A 52 -4.91 23.37 -5.02
CA VAL A 52 -3.74 22.47 -5.04
C VAL A 52 -3.93 21.36 -6.07
N THR A 53 -5.15 20.84 -6.22
CA THR A 53 -5.46 19.80 -7.24
C THR A 53 -5.20 20.35 -8.63
N ALA A 54 -5.72 21.54 -8.96
CA ALA A 54 -5.48 22.19 -10.24
C ALA A 54 -3.98 22.42 -10.49
N ALA A 55 -3.27 22.99 -9.52
CA ALA A 55 -1.83 23.25 -9.63
C ALA A 55 -1.02 21.95 -9.82
N ALA A 56 -1.33 20.90 -9.06
CA ALA A 56 -0.68 19.61 -9.17
C ALA A 56 -0.99 18.92 -10.51
N SER A 57 -2.23 18.99 -11.00
CA SER A 57 -2.60 18.52 -12.33
C SER A 57 -1.79 19.24 -13.40
N HIS A 58 -1.73 20.57 -13.39
CA HIS A 58 -0.92 21.33 -14.36
C HIS A 58 0.57 20.94 -14.30
N LEU A 59 1.12 20.78 -13.10
CA LEU A 59 2.50 20.32 -12.93
C LEU A 59 2.71 18.96 -13.58
N LEU A 60 1.87 17.96 -13.27
CA LEU A 60 2.00 16.60 -13.81
C LEU A 60 1.90 16.55 -15.34
N HIS A 61 1.04 17.38 -15.95
CA HIS A 61 0.95 17.47 -17.42
C HIS A 61 2.16 18.18 -18.05
N SER A 62 2.79 19.11 -17.32
CA SER A 62 3.96 19.86 -17.81
C SER A 62 5.29 19.13 -17.62
N LEU A 63 5.34 18.18 -16.67
CA LEU A 63 6.55 17.43 -16.36
C LEU A 63 6.91 16.48 -17.51
N ARG A 64 7.98 16.82 -18.23
CA ARG A 64 8.62 15.92 -19.19
C ARG A 64 9.75 15.18 -18.50
N THR A 65 9.76 13.87 -18.65
CA THR A 65 10.83 13.01 -18.11
C THR A 65 11.31 12.07 -19.20
N SER A 66 12.62 11.87 -19.27
CA SER A 66 13.25 10.87 -20.14
C SER A 66 13.34 9.50 -19.48
N ALA A 67 12.92 9.39 -18.21
CA ALA A 67 12.96 8.14 -17.46
C ALA A 67 11.85 7.18 -17.90
N LEU A 68 12.17 5.88 -17.94
CA LEU A 68 11.20 4.82 -18.19
C LEU A 68 9.98 4.97 -17.26
N PRO A 69 8.75 4.86 -17.78
CA PRO A 69 7.53 4.95 -16.98
C PRO A 69 7.55 3.95 -15.84
N ARG A 70 7.11 4.39 -14.65
CA ARG A 70 6.99 3.52 -13.47
C ARG A 70 5.65 2.81 -13.51
N ASN A 71 5.68 1.48 -13.53
CA ASN A 71 4.48 0.67 -13.48
C ASN A 71 3.85 0.72 -12.07
N ARG A 72 2.55 1.05 -12.00
CA ARG A 72 1.78 1.12 -10.74
C ARG A 72 1.85 -0.17 -9.93
N GLU A 73 1.80 -1.33 -10.60
CA GLU A 73 1.77 -2.64 -9.94
C GLU A 73 3.10 -2.94 -9.24
N GLU A 74 4.21 -2.61 -9.87
CA GLU A 74 5.55 -2.81 -9.34
C GLU A 74 5.83 -1.91 -8.13
N GLU A 75 5.36 -0.66 -8.16
CA GLU A 75 5.47 0.26 -7.03
C GLU A 75 4.61 -0.20 -5.84
N SER A 76 3.41 -0.72 -6.10
CA SER A 76 2.56 -1.29 -5.06
C SER A 76 3.21 -2.53 -4.41
N ARG A 77 3.80 -3.43 -5.20
CA ARG A 77 4.55 -4.60 -4.72
C ARG A 77 5.77 -4.19 -3.91
N LYS A 78 6.57 -3.24 -4.39
CA LYS A 78 7.75 -2.72 -3.68
C LYS A 78 7.36 -1.99 -2.39
N ALA A 79 6.21 -1.35 -2.35
CA ALA A 79 5.66 -0.76 -1.12
C ALA A 79 5.22 -1.83 -0.11
N GLN A 80 4.55 -2.90 -0.58
CA GLN A 80 4.16 -4.04 0.25
C GLN A 80 5.37 -4.77 0.82
N GLU A 81 6.41 -5.01 0.01
CA GLU A 81 7.66 -5.61 0.47
C GLU A 81 8.35 -4.76 1.54
N ARG A 82 8.43 -3.44 1.35
CA ARG A 82 8.95 -2.51 2.37
C ARG A 82 8.12 -2.56 3.65
N SER A 83 6.79 -2.66 3.54
CA SER A 83 5.90 -2.79 4.69
C SER A 83 6.12 -4.12 5.42
N ARG A 84 6.25 -5.24 4.70
CA ARG A 84 6.52 -6.57 5.28
C ARG A 84 7.86 -6.64 6.00
N LYS A 85 8.90 -5.94 5.49
CA LYS A 85 10.19 -5.82 6.18
C LYS A 85 10.09 -5.00 7.47
N ARG A 86 9.26 -3.95 7.48
CA ARG A 86 9.08 -3.06 8.64
C ARG A 86 8.14 -3.65 9.70
N PHE A 87 7.13 -4.39 9.25
CA PHE A 87 6.11 -5.03 10.08
C PHE A 87 6.03 -6.51 9.70
N PRO A 88 6.94 -7.35 10.22
CA PRO A 88 6.86 -8.78 9.99
C PRO A 88 5.56 -9.33 10.59
N PRO A 89 4.87 -10.26 9.91
CA PRO A 89 3.65 -10.87 10.46
C PRO A 89 3.99 -11.60 11.76
N ASP A 90 3.14 -11.46 12.77
CA ASP A 90 3.30 -12.17 14.04
C ASP A 90 3.13 -13.67 13.79
N THR A 91 4.22 -14.42 13.84
CA THR A 91 4.30 -15.85 13.49
C THR A 91 3.60 -16.76 14.51
N ARG A 92 2.94 -16.21 15.54
CA ARG A 92 2.25 -16.98 16.58
C ARG A 92 0.86 -17.50 16.19
N VAL A 93 0.32 -17.12 15.02
CA VAL A 93 -1.09 -17.40 14.63
C VAL A 93 -1.26 -18.44 13.51
N VAL A 94 -0.19 -19.00 12.93
CA VAL A 94 -0.33 -20.11 11.97
C VAL A 94 -0.65 -21.39 12.73
N THR A 95 -1.94 -21.74 12.70
CA THR A 95 -2.51 -22.97 13.24
C THR A 95 -1.95 -24.18 12.49
N ALA A 96 -1.71 -25.25 13.25
CA ALA A 96 -1.03 -26.48 12.86
C ALA A 96 -1.55 -27.14 11.57
N PRO A 97 -0.70 -27.79 10.76
CA PRO A 97 -1.19 -28.71 9.75
C PRO A 97 -1.81 -29.93 10.45
N ALA A 98 -3.05 -30.24 10.09
CA ALA A 98 -3.74 -31.46 10.48
C ALA A 98 -2.99 -32.68 9.92
N GLU A 99 -2.51 -33.57 10.79
CA GLU A 99 -1.96 -34.87 10.39
C GLU A 99 -3.10 -35.84 10.01
N PRO A 100 -3.05 -36.50 8.85
CA PRO A 100 -3.90 -37.65 8.58
C PRO A 100 -3.16 -38.93 9.01
N SER A 101 -3.41 -39.40 10.23
CA SER A 101 -2.93 -40.71 10.69
C SER A 101 -3.86 -41.83 10.19
N ALA A 102 -3.59 -42.37 9.00
CA ALA A 102 -4.25 -43.57 8.47
C ALA A 102 -3.26 -44.75 8.39
N GLN A 103 -3.32 -45.58 9.43
CA GLN A 103 -3.28 -47.06 9.48
C GLN A 103 -2.28 -47.89 8.64
N GLN A 104 -1.70 -48.87 9.37
CA GLN A 104 -1.13 -50.17 8.92
C GLN A 104 0.21 -50.11 8.15
N THR A 105 1.25 -50.86 8.53
CA THR A 105 1.28 -52.33 8.50
C THR A 105 2.15 -52.95 9.59
N ALA A 106 1.61 -54.02 10.20
CA ALA A 106 2.34 -54.96 11.04
C ALA A 106 3.33 -55.79 10.19
N SER A 107 4.56 -55.97 10.68
CA SER A 107 5.42 -57.10 10.31
C SER A 107 6.51 -57.29 11.37
N ASN A 108 6.20 -58.06 12.42
CA ASN A 108 7.19 -58.53 13.38
C ASN A 108 8.06 -59.61 12.71
N ASN A 109 9.36 -59.33 12.63
CA ASN A 109 10.37 -60.25 12.14
C ASN A 109 10.98 -60.99 13.35
N LEU A 110 10.85 -62.31 13.40
CA LEU A 110 11.42 -63.17 14.45
C LEU A 110 12.75 -63.76 13.93
N PRO A 111 13.88 -63.66 14.65
CA PRO A 111 15.12 -64.29 14.22
C PRO A 111 15.14 -65.79 14.57
N GLY A 112 15.69 -66.58 13.65
CA GLY A 112 15.73 -68.03 13.71
C GLY A 112 16.55 -68.64 14.85
N ARG A 113 16.19 -69.88 15.18
CA ARG A 113 16.99 -70.78 16.03
C ARG A 113 16.94 -72.18 15.42
N THR A 114 18.10 -72.60 14.89
CA THR A 114 18.48 -74.00 14.67
C THR A 114 18.67 -74.71 16.01
#